data_AF-A0A923VRV1-F1
#
_entry.id   AF-A0A923VRV1-F1
#
_cell.length_a   1.000
_cell.length_b   1.000
_cell.length_c   1.000
_cell.angle_alpha   90.00
_cell.angle_beta   90.00
_cell.angle_gamma   90.00
#
_symmetry.space_group_name_H-M   'P 1'
#
loop_
_entity.id
_entity.type
_entity.pdbx_description
1 polymer ?
#
loop_
_entity_poly.entity_id
_entity_poly.type
_entity_poly.pdbx_seq_one_letter_code
_entity_poly.pdbx_strand_id
1 'polypeptide(L)'
;SAPEPPFSITNSWLLYVLVLLCVVLVNKKPVYLTYLVLNGILGIFLFTIGFISLHNELSLNINILLFNPLYLVLVYFVIKNNLKLIRKTVLVLLGLLIIYLLLMVNKVHLVMFIPFITINLVLLNRICFLQNLP
;
A
#
# COMPACT_ATOMS: atom_id res chain seq x y z
N SER A 1 10.20 -6.89 38.69
CA SER A 1 9.87 -6.85 37.25
C SER A 1 8.36 -6.93 37.13
N ALA A 2 7.72 -5.97 36.45
CA ALA A 2 6.29 -6.08 36.14
C ALA A 2 6.08 -7.28 35.20
N PRO A 3 4.96 -8.02 35.30
CA PRO A 3 4.67 -9.12 34.39
C PRO A 3 4.49 -8.59 32.97
N GLU A 4 5.10 -9.26 31.98
CA GLU A 4 4.85 -8.94 30.58
C GLU A 4 3.38 -9.20 30.25
N PRO A 5 2.71 -8.29 29.51
CA PRO A 5 1.31 -8.43 29.19
C PRO A 5 1.07 -9.71 28.37
N PRO A 6 -0.03 -10.44 28.61
CA PRO A 6 -0.33 -11.66 27.89
C PRO A 6 -0.48 -11.38 26.38
N PHE A 7 -0.01 -12.31 25.54
CA PHE A 7 -0.15 -12.23 24.09
C PHE A 7 -1.62 -12.07 23.70
N SER A 8 -1.96 -10.93 23.11
CA SER A 8 -3.31 -10.65 22.62
C SER A 8 -3.32 -10.69 21.10
N ILE A 9 -4.16 -11.56 20.53
CA ILE A 9 -4.35 -11.71 19.08
C ILE A 9 -4.83 -10.39 18.46
N THR A 10 -5.66 -9.63 19.17
CA THR A 10 -6.17 -8.33 18.70
C THR A 10 -5.11 -7.24 18.68
N ASN A 11 -4.01 -7.42 19.42
CA ASN A 11 -2.91 -6.47 19.50
C ASN A 11 -1.66 -6.92 18.71
N SER A 12 -1.80 -7.97 17.90
CA SER A 12 -0.69 -8.56 17.15
C SER A 12 -0.68 -8.08 15.69
N TRP A 13 0.51 -7.78 15.18
CA TRP A 13 0.75 -7.50 13.75
C TRP A 13 0.21 -8.62 12.82
N LEU A 14 0.05 -9.84 13.34
CA LEU A 14 -0.52 -10.99 12.64
C LEU A 14 -1.99 -10.77 12.20
N LEU A 15 -2.80 -10.08 13.01
CA LEU A 15 -4.19 -9.74 12.65
C LEU A 15 -4.21 -8.87 11.39
N TYR A 16 -3.30 -7.90 11.32
CA TYR A 16 -3.17 -7.01 10.16
C TYR A 16 -2.78 -7.80 8.91
N VAL A 17 -1.81 -8.72 9.00
CA VAL A 17 -1.43 -9.61 7.90
C VAL A 17 -2.62 -10.45 7.42
N LEU A 18 -3.45 -10.95 8.34
CA LEU A 18 -4.62 -11.76 8.01
C LEU A 18 -5.67 -10.95 7.25
N VAL A 19 -5.99 -9.73 7.70
CA VAL A 19 -6.90 -8.82 6.99
C VAL A 19 -6.39 -8.53 5.58
N LEU A 20 -5.10 -8.23 5.48
CA LEU A 20 -4.38 -8.00 4.24
C LEU A 20 -4.47 -9.21 3.28
N LEU A 21 -4.29 -10.42 3.80
CA LEU A 21 -4.42 -11.66 3.04
C LEU A 21 -5.87 -11.87 2.56
N CYS A 22 -6.86 -11.57 3.40
CA CYS A 22 -8.28 -11.61 3.02
C CYS A 22 -8.61 -10.69 1.84
N VAL A 23 -8.01 -9.50 1.74
CA VAL A 23 -8.19 -8.60 0.59
C VAL A 23 -7.81 -9.29 -0.72
N VAL A 24 -6.69 -10.01 -0.72
CA VAL A 24 -6.21 -10.75 -1.90
C VAL A 24 -7.06 -11.98 -2.20
N LEU A 25 -7.50 -12.71 -1.17
CA LEU A 25 -8.29 -13.93 -1.36
C LEU A 25 -9.72 -13.65 -1.81
N VAL A 26 -10.39 -12.65 -1.22
CA VAL A 26 -11.78 -12.33 -1.57
C VAL A 26 -11.89 -11.85 -3.01
N ASN A 27 -10.89 -11.11 -3.49
CA ASN A 27 -10.72 -10.74 -4.89
C ASN A 27 -11.96 -10.13 -5.57
N LYS A 28 -12.84 -9.49 -4.80
CA LYS A 28 -14.04 -8.79 -5.31
C LYS A 28 -13.73 -7.33 -5.57
N LYS A 29 -14.32 -6.77 -6.64
CA LYS A 29 -14.20 -5.35 -7.03
C LYS A 29 -14.29 -4.35 -5.89
N PRO A 30 -15.34 -4.34 -5.05
CA PRO A 30 -15.41 -3.38 -3.94
C PRO A 30 -14.27 -3.55 -2.93
N VAL A 31 -13.85 -4.78 -2.64
CA VAL A 31 -12.84 -5.06 -1.61
C VAL A 31 -11.48 -4.51 -2.00
N TYR A 32 -10.99 -4.79 -3.22
CA TYR A 32 -9.70 -4.25 -3.64
C TYR A 32 -9.78 -2.74 -3.89
N LEU A 33 -10.90 -2.19 -4.35
CA LEU A 33 -11.05 -0.74 -4.50
C LEU A 33 -11.01 -0.03 -3.14
N THR A 34 -11.68 -0.56 -2.11
CA THR A 34 -11.58 -0.02 -0.74
C THR A 34 -10.14 -0.04 -0.25
N TYR A 35 -9.40 -1.13 -0.47
CA TYR A 35 -7.99 -1.20 -0.11
C TYR A 35 -7.14 -0.11 -0.81
N LEU A 36 -7.32 0.10 -2.12
CA LEU A 36 -6.61 1.14 -2.87
C LEU A 36 -6.99 2.54 -2.38
N VAL A 37 -8.25 2.77 -2.04
CA VAL A 37 -8.69 4.05 -1.44
C VAL A 37 -7.99 4.30 -0.11
N LEU A 38 -7.92 3.30 0.77
CA LEU A 38 -7.22 3.41 2.05
C LEU A 38 -5.73 3.73 1.85
N ASN A 39 -5.05 3.04 0.92
CA ASN A 39 -3.65 3.35 0.58
C ASN A 39 -3.47 4.77 0.02
N GLY A 40 -4.44 5.24 -0.76
CA GLY A 40 -4.45 6.59 -1.31
C GLY A 40 -4.62 7.67 -0.24
N ILE A 41 -5.55 7.47 0.70
CA ILE A 41 -5.76 8.37 1.85
C ILE A 41 -4.53 8.39 2.77
N LEU A 42 -3.96 7.22 3.07
CA LEU A 42 -2.68 7.12 3.79
C LEU A 42 -1.57 7.88 3.05
N GLY A 43 -1.52 7.78 1.73
CA GLY A 43 -0.55 8.54 0.94
C GLY A 43 -0.72 10.04 1.03
N ILE A 44 -1.96 10.55 1.05
CA ILE A 44 -2.22 11.97 1.29
C ILE A 44 -1.72 12.37 2.68
N PHE A 45 -2.06 11.59 3.70
CA PHE A 45 -1.60 11.83 5.07
C PHE A 45 -0.07 11.89 5.17
N LEU A 46 0.64 10.93 4.57
CA LEU A 46 2.09 10.88 4.54
C LEU A 46 2.71 12.04 3.75
N PHE A 47 2.09 12.42 2.62
CA PHE A 47 2.51 13.58 1.83
C PHE A 47 2.39 14.88 2.65
N THR A 48 1.25 15.08 3.32
CA THR A 48 0.98 16.26 4.14
C THR A 48 1.95 16.35 5.31
N ILE A 49 2.15 15.26 6.06
CA ILE A 49 3.07 15.28 7.20
C ILE A 49 4.52 15.45 6.75
N GLY A 50 4.92 14.82 5.64
CA GLY A 50 6.25 15.01 5.08
C GLY A 50 6.51 16.44 4.61
N PHE A 51 5.47 17.17 4.21
CA PHE A 51 5.58 18.59 3.85
C PHE A 51 5.59 19.51 5.08
N ILE A 52 4.82 19.17 6.12
CA ILE A 52 4.77 19.93 7.38
C ILE A 52 6.06 19.75 8.19
N SER A 53 6.74 18.60 8.07
CA SER A 53 7.97 18.29 8.81
C SER A 53 9.23 18.99 8.29
N LEU A 54 9.14 20.26 7.87
CA LEU A 54 10.24 21.12 7.41
C LEU A 54 11.38 21.34 8.45
N HIS A 55 11.37 20.61 9.58
CA HIS A 55 12.46 20.53 10.53
C HIS A 55 13.29 19.25 10.33
N ASN A 56 14.60 19.47 10.18
CA ASN A 56 15.68 18.60 9.69
C ASN A 56 15.92 17.23 10.39
N GLU A 57 14.98 16.71 11.19
CA GLU A 57 15.14 15.42 11.88
C GLU A 57 14.23 14.31 11.34
N LEU A 58 13.25 14.64 10.50
CA LEU A 58 12.33 13.68 9.87
C LEU A 58 12.49 13.69 8.35
N SER A 59 13.57 13.08 7.88
CA SER A 59 13.82 12.79 6.46
C SER A 59 12.57 12.27 5.76
N LEU A 60 12.30 12.74 4.53
CA LEU A 60 11.31 12.24 3.58
C LEU A 60 10.76 10.85 3.97
N ASN A 61 9.48 10.79 4.34
CA ASN A 61 8.88 9.53 4.73
C ASN A 61 8.85 8.59 3.52
N ILE A 62 9.85 7.71 3.41
CA ILE A 62 10.05 6.80 2.27
C ILE A 62 8.79 5.96 2.03
N ASN A 63 7.97 5.72 3.06
CA ASN A 63 6.70 5.00 2.93
C ASN A 63 5.67 5.72 2.04
N ILE A 64 5.87 6.99 1.67
CA ILE A 64 5.06 7.68 0.65
C ILE A 64 5.14 7.04 -0.74
N LEU A 65 6.23 6.31 -1.01
CA LEU A 65 6.38 5.54 -2.24
C LEU A 65 5.53 4.26 -2.20
N LEU A 66 5.31 3.70 -1.01
CA LEU A 66 4.47 2.51 -0.78
C LEU A 66 2.98 2.88 -0.67
N PHE A 67 2.66 3.92 0.10
CA PHE A 67 1.32 4.49 0.26
C PHE A 67 1.28 5.85 -0.41
N ASN A 68 0.58 5.95 -1.54
CA ASN A 68 0.69 7.10 -2.44
C ASN A 68 -0.68 7.64 -2.88
N PRO A 69 -0.89 8.97 -2.94
CA PRO A 69 -2.14 9.56 -3.47
C PRO A 69 -2.53 9.04 -4.87
N LEU A 70 -1.57 8.58 -5.68
CA LEU A 70 -1.82 7.97 -6.99
C LEU A 70 -2.72 6.73 -6.95
N TYR A 71 -2.87 6.06 -5.80
CA TYR A 71 -3.85 4.99 -5.67
C TYR A 71 -5.30 5.50 -5.85
N LEU A 72 -5.61 6.73 -5.44
CA LEU A 72 -6.92 7.35 -5.70
C LEU A 72 -7.13 7.62 -7.19
N VAL A 73 -6.07 8.07 -7.87
CA VAL A 73 -6.07 8.26 -9.33
C VAL A 73 -6.32 6.93 -10.05
N LEU A 74 -5.69 5.85 -9.58
CA LEU A 74 -5.94 4.50 -10.11
C LEU A 74 -7.40 4.08 -9.91
N VAL A 75 -7.95 4.27 -8.70
CA VAL A 75 -9.37 3.97 -8.40
C VAL A 75 -10.30 4.73 -9.36
N TYR A 76 -10.06 6.02 -9.57
CA TYR A 76 -10.84 6.83 -10.50
C TYR A 76 -10.83 6.25 -11.92
N PHE A 77 -9.66 5.85 -12.45
CA PHE A 77 -9.58 5.26 -13.78
C PHE A 77 -10.18 3.85 -13.87
N VAL A 78 -10.11 3.05 -12.80
CA VAL A 78 -10.80 1.76 -12.71
C VAL A 78 -12.32 1.94 -12.75
N ILE A 79 -12.87 2.94 -12.07
CA ILE A 79 -14.31 3.24 -12.11
C ILE A 79 -14.73 3.73 -13.51
N LYS A 80 -13.89 4.54 -14.16
CA LYS A 80 -14.12 5.03 -15.53
C LYS A 80 -13.81 3.99 -16.62
N ASN A 81 -13.36 2.79 -16.27
CA ASN A 81 -12.95 1.73 -17.19
C ASN A 81 -11.93 2.19 -18.26
N ASN A 82 -11.06 3.16 -17.93
CA ASN A 82 -10.08 3.68 -18.89
C ASN A 82 -8.80 2.84 -18.87
N LEU A 83 -8.80 1.72 -19.60
CA LEU A 83 -7.73 0.72 -19.57
C LEU A 83 -6.34 1.29 -19.89
N LYS A 84 -6.26 2.27 -20.80
CA LYS A 84 -5.00 2.93 -21.16
C LYS A 84 -4.40 3.69 -19.97
N LEU A 85 -5.23 4.45 -19.26
CA LEU A 85 -4.77 5.21 -18.09
C LEU A 85 -4.52 4.30 -16.89
N ILE A 86 -5.34 3.27 -16.68
CA ILE A 86 -5.11 2.23 -15.67
C ILE A 86 -3.72 1.63 -15.82
N ARG A 87 -3.36 1.14 -17.02
CA ARG A 87 -2.04 0.52 -17.26
C ARG A 87 -0.90 1.50 -17.00
N LYS A 88 -1.02 2.75 -17.45
CA LYS A 88 0.01 3.78 -17.19
C LYS A 88 0.17 4.03 -15.69
N THR A 89 -0.93 4.23 -14.95
CA THR A 89 -0.88 4.49 -13.51
C THR A 89 -0.33 3.29 -12.73
N VAL A 90 -0.69 2.06 -13.12
CA VAL A 90 -0.14 0.84 -12.51
C VAL A 90 1.38 0.76 -12.73
N LEU A 91 1.87 0.99 -13.95
CA LEU A 91 3.31 0.96 -14.23
C LEU A 91 4.08 2.00 -13.40
N VAL A 92 3.52 3.19 -13.23
CA VAL A 92 4.09 4.22 -12.35
C VAL A 92 4.14 3.73 -10.90
N LEU A 93 3.04 3.19 -10.37
CA LEU A 93 2.99 2.66 -9.00
C LEU A 93 3.96 1.50 -8.77
N LEU A 94 4.12 0.60 -9.76
CA LEU A 94 5.13 -0.47 -9.71
C LEU A 94 6.55 0.10 -9.69
N GLY A 95 6.84 1.11 -10.52
CA GLY A 95 8.13 1.80 -10.50
C GLY A 95 8.42 2.43 -9.13
N LEU A 96 7.45 3.10 -8.53
CA LEU A 96 7.57 3.66 -7.18
C LEU A 96 7.84 2.57 -6.12
N LEU A 97 7.19 1.42 -6.24
CA LEU A 97 7.39 0.29 -5.34
C LEU A 97 8.79 -0.33 -5.47
N ILE A 98 9.34 -0.38 -6.69
CA ILE A 98 10.74 -0.79 -6.91
C ILE A 98 11.70 0.20 -6.25
N ILE A 99 11.49 1.51 -6.44
CA ILE A 99 12.31 2.55 -5.79
C ILE A 99 12.22 2.42 -4.27
N TYR A 100 11.01 2.21 -3.72
CA TYR A 100 10.81 1.97 -2.29
C TYR A 100 11.66 0.81 -1.76
N LEU A 101 11.62 -0.34 -2.45
CA LEU A 101 12.39 -1.53 -2.08
C LEU A 101 13.89 -1.26 -2.08
N LEU A 102 14.41 -0.57 -3.10
CA LEU A 102 15.82 -0.21 -3.20
C LEU A 102 16.27 0.68 -2.03
N LEU A 103 15.44 1.65 -1.63
CA LEU A 103 15.75 2.56 -0.53
C LEU A 103 15.64 1.88 0.86
N MET A 104 14.78 0.87 1.00
CA MET A 104 14.50 0.21 2.27
C MET A 104 15.28 -1.10 2.49
N VAL A 105 16.05 -1.60 1.51
CA VAL A 105 16.74 -2.90 1.58
C VAL A 105 17.66 -3.04 2.80
N ASN A 106 18.28 -1.94 3.25
CA ASN A 106 19.18 -1.92 4.40
C ASN A 106 18.49 -1.51 5.71
N LYS A 107 17.16 -1.34 5.72
CA LYS A 107 16.39 -0.90 6.89
C LYS A 107 15.72 -2.10 7.55
N VAL A 108 15.98 -2.30 8.84
CA VAL A 108 15.40 -3.39 9.66
C VAL A 108 13.86 -3.39 9.62
N HIS A 109 13.25 -2.21 9.48
CA HIS A 109 11.81 -2.05 9.41
C HIS A 109 11.16 -2.55 8.10
N LEU A 110 11.93 -2.90 7.06
CA LEU A 110 11.40 -3.41 5.80
C LEU A 110 10.50 -4.64 6.00
N VAL A 111 10.88 -5.53 6.93
CA VAL A 111 10.14 -6.76 7.23
C VAL A 111 8.68 -6.48 7.61
N MET A 112 8.43 -5.39 8.34
CA MET A 112 7.07 -5.00 8.75
C MET A 112 6.20 -4.58 7.55
N PHE A 113 6.81 -4.11 6.46
CA PHE A 113 6.10 -3.65 5.27
C PHE A 113 5.99 -4.71 4.16
N ILE A 114 6.68 -5.85 4.27
CA ILE A 114 6.59 -6.96 3.30
C ILE A 114 5.13 -7.35 2.98
N PRO A 115 4.21 -7.49 3.96
CA PRO A 115 2.82 -7.83 3.67
C PRO A 115 2.14 -6.80 2.74
N PHE A 116 2.38 -5.51 2.97
CA PHE A 116 1.83 -4.42 2.16
C PHE A 116 2.45 -4.39 0.75
N ILE A 117 3.76 -4.56 0.65
CA ILE A 117 4.48 -4.65 -0.64
C ILE A 117 3.91 -5.81 -1.48
N THR A 118 3.76 -6.97 -0.86
CA THR A 118 3.27 -8.18 -1.52
C THR A 118 1.87 -7.98 -2.08
N ILE A 119 0.98 -7.37 -1.30
CA ILE A 119 -0.41 -7.14 -1.71
C ILE A 119 -0.50 -6.10 -2.82
N ASN A 120 0.27 -5.01 -2.71
CA ASN A 120 0.34 -4.02 -3.77
C ASN A 120 0.83 -4.65 -5.07
N LEU A 121 1.90 -5.47 -5.05
CA LEU A 121 2.37 -6.20 -6.23
C LEU A 121 1.28 -7.09 -6.83
N VAL A 122 0.60 -7.90 -5.99
CA VAL A 122 -0.44 -8.83 -6.46
C VAL A 122 -1.62 -8.08 -7.07
N LEU A 123 -2.14 -7.05 -6.39
CA LEU A 123 -3.31 -6.29 -6.85
C LEU A 123 -3.00 -5.46 -8.10
N LEU A 124 -1.86 -4.78 -8.15
CA LEU A 124 -1.45 -4.00 -9.31
C LEU A 124 -1.31 -4.89 -10.56
N ASN A 125 -0.68 -6.05 -10.42
CA ASN A 125 -0.58 -7.02 -11.51
C ASN A 125 -1.95 -7.54 -11.94
N ARG A 126 -2.84 -7.86 -11.00
CA ARG A 126 -4.23 -8.26 -11.31
C ARG A 126 -4.99 -7.19 -12.09
N ILE A 127 -4.90 -5.94 -11.66
CA ILE A 127 -5.59 -4.81 -12.32
C ILE A 127 -5.04 -4.52 -13.73
N CYS A 128 -3.73 -4.70 -13.93
CA CYS A 128 -3.08 -4.43 -15.21
C CYS A 128 -3.27 -5.56 -16.24
N PHE A 129 -3.14 -6.82 -15.82
CA PHE A 129 -3.05 -7.98 -16.71
C PHE A 129 -4.26 -8.92 -16.65
N LEU A 130 -5.00 -8.94 -15.53
CA LEU A 130 -6.11 -9.88 -15.30
C LEU A 130 -7.46 -9.15 -15.28
N GLN A 131 -7.69 -8.22 -16.22
CA GLN A 131 -8.93 -7.41 -16.32
C GLN A 131 -10.24 -8.22 -16.51
N ASN A 132 -10.20 -9.55 -16.43
CA ASN A 132 -11.34 -10.46 -16.28
C ASN A 132 -11.67 -10.74 -14.80
N LEU A 133 -11.60 -9.72 -13.94
CA LEU A 133 -12.16 -9.84 -12.60
C LEU A 133 -13.67 -9.59 -12.71
N PRO A 134 -14.52 -10.55 -12.30
CA PRO A 134 -15.98 -10.47 -12.44
C PRO A 134 -16.58 -9.24 -11.76
#